data_AF-A0A379AP29-F1
#
_entry.id   AF-A0A379AP29-F1
#
_cell.length_a   1.000
_cell.length_b   1.000
_cell.length_c   1.000
_cell.angle_alpha   90.00
_cell.angle_beta   90.00
_cell.angle_gamma   90.00
#
_symmetry.space_group_name_H-M   'P 1'
#
loop_
_entity.id
_entity.type
_entity.pdbx_description
1 polymer ?
#
loop_
_entity_poly.entity_id
_entity_poly.type
_entity_poly.pdbx_seq_one_letter_code
_entity_poly.pdbx_strand_id
1 'polypeptide(L)'
;MKLKDLINPPENESYLKNSSKLITALFIIGGIAYYPTKGYGTVIALVIALMILVGQKLLLSQINKDFSDMYFAKEQFEKLGNKTYLEFIVARSSQILQDNKVLSEKGKQELHKLNQYAVEQLKKAPN
;
A
#
# COMPACT_ATOMS: atom_id res chain seq x y z
N MET A 1 30.36 -9.91 -9.30
CA MET A 1 28.92 -9.55 -9.33
C MET A 1 28.43 -9.58 -10.76
N LYS A 2 27.29 -10.21 -11.05
CA LYS A 2 26.76 -10.36 -12.42
C LYS A 2 25.76 -9.23 -12.67
N LEU A 3 25.85 -8.58 -13.84
CA LEU A 3 24.91 -7.53 -14.32
C LEU A 3 23.42 -7.94 -14.24
N LYS A 4 23.14 -9.24 -14.22
CA LYS A 4 21.78 -9.80 -14.07
C LYS A 4 21.18 -9.50 -12.69
N ASP A 5 22.02 -9.41 -11.65
CA ASP A 5 21.60 -9.08 -10.28
C ASP A 5 21.25 -7.59 -10.11
N LEU A 6 21.67 -6.73 -11.06
CA LEU A 6 21.35 -5.30 -11.13
C LEU A 6 20.10 -5.00 -11.98
N ILE A 7 19.62 -5.97 -12.75
CA ILE A 7 18.48 -5.83 -13.68
C ILE A 7 17.21 -6.49 -13.12
N ASN A 8 17.33 -7.37 -12.12
CA ASN A 8 16.16 -7.76 -11.36
C ASN A 8 15.65 -6.50 -10.63
N PRO A 9 14.50 -5.91 -11.03
CA PRO A 9 13.88 -4.91 -10.18
C PRO A 9 13.71 -5.60 -8.82
N PRO A 10 14.03 -4.93 -7.69
CA PRO A 10 13.77 -5.53 -6.39
C PRO A 10 12.33 -6.04 -6.41
N GLU A 11 12.04 -7.19 -5.79
CA GLU A 11 10.68 -7.63 -5.51
C GLU A 11 10.05 -6.68 -4.45
N ASN A 12 10.07 -5.40 -4.75
CA ASN A 12 9.39 -4.33 -4.08
C ASN A 12 7.98 -4.25 -4.67
N GLU A 13 7.25 -5.37 -4.65
CA GLU A 13 5.81 -5.20 -4.57
C GLU A 13 5.58 -4.31 -3.34
N SER A 14 5.23 -3.07 -3.64
CA SER A 14 4.85 -2.07 -2.67
C SER A 14 3.57 -2.57 -2.01
N TYR A 15 3.25 -2.12 -0.80
CA TYR A 15 1.96 -2.46 -0.18
C TYR A 15 0.75 -1.95 -0.96
N LEU A 16 0.97 -1.09 -1.97
CA LEU A 16 -0.05 -0.56 -2.87
C LEU A 16 0.06 -1.17 -4.28
N LYS A 17 -1.08 -1.32 -4.97
CA LYS A 17 -1.13 -1.65 -6.39
C LYS A 17 -0.34 -0.63 -7.21
N ASN A 18 0.32 -1.11 -8.25
CA ASN A 18 1.09 -0.24 -9.14
C ASN A 18 0.17 0.60 -10.05
N SER A 19 0.33 1.92 -10.02
CA SER A 19 -0.37 2.89 -10.86
C SER A 19 0.22 3.02 -12.28
N SER A 20 1.35 2.38 -12.59
CA SER A 20 2.06 2.53 -13.88
C SER A 20 1.14 2.29 -15.07
N LYS A 21 0.24 1.30 -15.01
CA LYS A 21 -0.72 1.05 -16.12
C LYS A 21 -1.64 2.25 -16.38
N LEU A 22 -2.14 2.89 -15.33
CA LEU A 22 -2.99 4.09 -15.45
C LEU A 22 -2.20 5.26 -16.00
N ILE A 23 -0.99 5.48 -15.49
CA ILE A 23 -0.11 6.56 -15.91
C ILE A 23 0.27 6.39 -17.39
N THR A 24 0.64 5.17 -17.82
CA THR A 24 0.94 4.87 -19.23
C THR A 24 -0.27 5.12 -20.13
N ALA A 25 -1.49 4.74 -19.71
CA ALA A 25 -2.69 5.03 -20.46
C ALA A 25 -2.92 6.56 -20.61
N LEU A 26 -2.69 7.33 -19.54
CA LEU A 26 -2.76 8.80 -19.60
C LEU A 26 -1.74 9.40 -20.58
N PHE A 27 -0.52 8.86 -20.62
CA PHE A 27 0.49 9.32 -21.58
C PHE A 27 0.10 9.04 -23.02
N ILE A 28 -0.46 7.86 -23.31
CA ILE A 28 -0.96 7.51 -24.65
C ILE A 28 -2.08 8.46 -25.06
N ILE A 29 -3.08 8.66 -24.18
CA ILE A 29 -4.20 9.58 -24.44
C ILE A 29 -3.70 11.01 -24.63
N GLY A 30 -2.78 11.47 -23.79
CA GLY A 30 -2.17 12.80 -23.89
C GLY A 30 -1.40 13.01 -25.19
N GLY A 31 -0.73 11.98 -25.69
CA GLY A 31 -0.04 11.99 -26.99
C GLY A 31 -1.01 12.07 -28.16
N ILE A 32 -2.09 11.27 -28.14
CA ILE A 32 -3.15 11.33 -29.17
C ILE A 32 -3.83 12.69 -29.15
N ALA A 33 -4.12 13.22 -27.96
CA ALA A 33 -4.79 14.51 -27.78
C ALA A 33 -3.91 15.69 -28.21
N TYR A 34 -2.59 15.53 -28.37
CA TYR A 34 -1.67 16.62 -28.69
C TYR A 34 -2.06 17.35 -29.98
N TYR A 35 -2.23 16.60 -31.07
CA TYR A 35 -2.56 17.15 -32.40
C TYR A 35 -3.92 17.87 -32.46
N PRO A 36 -5.05 17.26 -32.04
CA PRO A 36 -6.35 17.91 -32.11
C PRO A 36 -6.49 19.11 -31.15
N THR A 37 -5.77 19.09 -30.02
CA THR A 37 -5.87 20.14 -28.99
C THR A 37 -4.73 21.17 -29.01
N LYS A 38 -3.82 21.10 -30.00
CA LYS A 38 -2.61 21.95 -30.05
C LYS A 38 -1.78 21.90 -28.75
N GLY A 39 -1.75 20.74 -28.10
CA GLY A 39 -1.00 20.48 -26.86
C GLY A 39 -1.73 20.72 -25.54
N TYR A 40 -2.89 21.40 -25.51
CA TYR A 40 -3.62 21.64 -24.25
C TYR A 40 -4.10 20.34 -23.58
N GLY A 41 -4.56 19.37 -24.36
CA GLY A 41 -4.97 18.05 -23.87
C GLY A 41 -3.81 17.27 -23.23
N THR A 42 -2.60 17.44 -23.75
CA THR A 42 -1.38 16.86 -23.17
C THR A 42 -1.07 17.48 -21.82
N VAL A 43 -1.18 18.81 -21.69
CA VAL A 43 -0.98 19.50 -20.40
C VAL A 43 -1.97 19.01 -19.35
N ILE A 44 -3.26 18.89 -19.70
CA ILE A 44 -4.30 18.37 -18.79
C ILE A 44 -3.97 16.93 -18.37
N ALA A 45 -3.56 16.06 -19.30
CA ALA A 45 -3.17 14.70 -18.99
C ALA A 45 -1.98 14.63 -18.03
N LEU A 46 -0.97 15.50 -18.20
CA LEU A 46 0.19 15.58 -17.30
C LEU A 46 -0.22 16.02 -15.89
N VAL A 47 -1.11 17.01 -15.78
CA VAL A 47 -1.62 17.46 -14.46
C VAL A 47 -2.36 16.34 -13.74
N ILE A 48 -3.20 15.57 -14.45
CA ILE A 48 -3.90 14.42 -13.86
C ILE A 48 -2.90 13.32 -13.45
N ALA A 49 -1.91 13.03 -14.29
CA ALA A 49 -0.87 12.05 -13.98
C ALA A 49 -0.08 12.42 -12.72
N LEU A 50 0.27 13.71 -12.57
CA LEU A 50 0.93 14.22 -11.36
C LEU A 50 0.04 14.07 -10.12
N MET A 51 -1.25 14.39 -10.21
CA MET A 51 -2.18 14.20 -9.09
C MET A 51 -2.28 12.74 -8.66
N ILE A 52 -2.34 11.79 -9.62
CA ILE A 52 -2.36 10.35 -9.33
C ILE A 52 -1.08 9.92 -8.60
N LEU A 53 0.09 10.38 -9.07
CA LEU A 53 1.39 10.06 -8.45
C LEU A 53 1.49 10.58 -7.01
N VAL A 54 1.06 11.82 -6.77
CA VAL A 54 1.05 12.41 -5.42
C VAL A 54 0.09 11.64 -4.51
N GLY A 55 -1.14 11.37 -4.99
CA GLY A 55 -2.11 10.58 -4.24
C GLY A 55 -1.58 9.20 -3.87
N GLN A 56 -0.90 8.52 -4.80
CA GLN A 56 -0.28 7.23 -4.56
C GLN A 56 0.80 7.29 -3.48
N LYS A 57 1.66 8.31 -3.50
CA LYS A 57 2.70 8.52 -2.48
C LYS A 57 2.10 8.72 -1.09
N LEU A 58 1.02 9.52 -1.00
CA LEU A 58 0.32 9.76 0.27
C LEU A 58 -0.33 8.49 0.81
N LEU A 59 -0.97 7.69 -0.05
CA LEU A 59 -1.56 6.41 0.35
C LEU A 59 -0.50 5.41 0.82
N LEU A 60 0.62 5.31 0.10
CA LEU A 60 1.73 4.44 0.50
C LEU A 60 2.31 4.87 1.85
N SER A 61 2.48 6.17 2.08
CA SER A 61 2.97 6.68 3.36
C SER A 61 2.02 6.35 4.51
N GLN A 62 0.70 6.44 4.29
CA GLN A 62 -0.30 6.09 5.29
C GLN A 62 -0.25 4.59 5.61
N ILE A 63 -0.26 3.74 4.59
CA ILE A 63 -0.20 2.29 4.76
C ILE A 63 1.09 1.86 5.47
N ASN A 64 2.24 2.42 5.09
CA ASN A 64 3.52 2.13 5.76
C ASN A 64 3.47 2.51 7.25
N LYS A 65 2.85 3.65 7.57
CA LYS A 65 2.66 4.07 8.95
C LYS A 65 1.74 3.10 9.70
N ASP A 66 0.61 2.72 9.10
CA ASP A 66 -0.32 1.75 9.70
C ASP A 66 0.38 0.41 10.00
N PHE A 67 1.17 -0.12 9.07
CA PHE A 67 1.97 -1.32 9.30
C PHE A 67 2.98 -1.12 10.42
N SER A 68 3.72 -0.01 10.42
CA SER A 68 4.68 0.33 11.48
C SER A 68 4.01 0.37 12.86
N ASP A 69 2.85 1.01 12.97
CA ASP A 69 2.10 1.13 14.21
C ASP A 69 1.58 -0.24 14.68
N MET A 70 1.13 -1.11 13.76
CA MET A 70 0.71 -2.49 14.09
C MET A 70 1.89 -3.38 14.52
N TYR A 71 3.05 -3.27 13.86
CA TYR A 71 4.25 -3.99 14.27
C TYR A 71 4.75 -3.54 15.64
N PHE A 72 4.71 -2.22 15.89
CA PHE A 72 5.03 -1.68 17.21
C PHE A 72 4.06 -2.22 18.27
N ALA A 73 2.75 -2.23 18.00
CA ALA A 73 1.77 -2.81 18.91
C ALA A 73 2.03 -4.30 19.18
N LYS A 74 2.43 -5.07 18.16
CA LYS A 74 2.81 -6.48 18.32
C LYS A 74 4.00 -6.64 19.27
N GLU A 75 5.06 -5.85 19.09
CA GLU A 75 6.21 -5.87 20.01
C GLU A 75 5.83 -5.47 21.44
N GLN A 76 4.96 -4.48 21.60
CA GLN A 76 4.50 -4.04 22.92
C GLN A 76 3.65 -5.11 23.61
N PHE A 77 2.83 -5.85 22.87
CA PHE A 77 2.15 -7.03 23.41
C PHE A 77 3.15 -8.10 23.87
N GLU A 78 4.17 -8.41 23.06
CA GLU A 78 5.19 -9.42 23.41
C GLU A 78 5.98 -9.03 24.67
N LYS A 79 6.17 -7.73 24.93
CA LYS A 79 6.87 -7.23 26.12
C LYS A 79 5.97 -7.11 27.36
N LEU A 80 4.75 -6.60 27.19
CA LEU A 80 3.87 -6.19 28.30
C LEU A 80 2.72 -7.15 28.55
N GLY A 81 2.39 -8.02 27.60
CA GLY A 81 1.26 -8.95 27.67
C GLY A 81 -0.13 -8.29 27.59
N ASN A 82 -0.21 -6.98 27.32
CA ASN A 82 -1.48 -6.25 27.33
C ASN A 82 -2.27 -6.47 26.02
N LYS A 83 -3.45 -7.08 26.14
CA LYS A 83 -4.35 -7.41 25.03
C LYS A 83 -4.84 -6.21 24.21
N THR A 84 -4.86 -5.01 24.78
CA THR A 84 -5.29 -3.77 24.08
C THR A 84 -4.49 -3.58 22.79
N TYR A 85 -3.21 -3.96 22.79
CA TYR A 85 -2.38 -3.90 21.59
C TYR A 85 -2.83 -4.89 20.50
N LEU A 86 -3.31 -6.08 20.88
CA LEU A 86 -3.87 -7.04 19.94
C LEU A 86 -5.21 -6.55 19.38
N GLU A 87 -6.07 -5.99 20.23
CA GLU A 87 -7.36 -5.41 19.81
C GLU A 87 -7.16 -4.28 18.81
N PHE A 88 -6.16 -3.42 19.02
CA PHE A 88 -5.77 -2.40 18.06
C PHE A 88 -5.38 -3.00 16.70
N ILE A 89 -4.53 -4.03 16.69
CA ILE A 89 -4.12 -4.70 15.44
C ILE A 89 -5.34 -5.31 14.73
N VAL A 90 -6.22 -6.00 15.44
CA VAL A 90 -7.43 -6.61 14.87
C VAL A 90 -8.34 -5.55 14.27
N ALA A 91 -8.63 -4.48 15.02
CA ALA A 91 -9.49 -3.40 14.56
C ALA A 91 -8.92 -2.70 13.32
N ARG A 92 -7.63 -2.31 13.36
CA ARG A 92 -6.99 -1.57 12.26
C ARG A 92 -6.82 -2.45 11.01
N SER A 93 -6.38 -3.69 11.18
CA SER A 93 -6.21 -4.61 10.06
C SER A 93 -7.54 -4.99 9.41
N SER A 94 -8.59 -5.22 10.20
CA SER A 94 -9.92 -5.54 9.66
C SER A 94 -10.52 -4.37 8.89
N GLN A 95 -10.35 -3.14 9.40
CA GLN A 95 -10.76 -1.93 8.68
C GLN A 95 -10.06 -1.82 7.32
N ILE A 96 -8.73 -1.95 7.28
CA ILE A 96 -7.96 -1.84 6.03
C ILE A 96 -8.31 -2.98 5.06
N LEU A 97 -8.59 -4.20 5.55
CA LEU A 97 -9.04 -5.32 4.72
C LEU A 97 -10.44 -5.09 4.13
N GLN A 98 -11.35 -4.46 4.89
CA GLN A 98 -12.69 -4.13 4.42
C GLN A 98 -12.67 -3.01 3.37
N ASP A 99 -11.83 -2.00 3.57
CA ASP A 99 -11.71 -0.82 2.69
C ASP A 99 -10.81 -1.06 1.46
N ASN A 100 -10.44 -2.32 1.21
CA ASN A 100 -9.30 -2.66 0.38
C ASN A 100 -9.55 -2.45 -1.14
N LYS A 101 -9.29 -1.23 -1.61
CA LYS A 101 -9.34 -0.89 -3.05
C LYS A 101 -7.96 -0.83 -3.69
N VAL A 102 -6.96 -0.41 -2.90
CA VAL A 102 -5.65 0.00 -3.40
C VAL A 102 -4.49 -0.86 -2.89
N LEU A 103 -4.70 -1.75 -1.91
CA LEU A 103 -3.63 -2.61 -1.38
C LEU A 103 -3.20 -3.64 -2.45
N SER A 104 -1.89 -3.90 -2.52
CA SER A 104 -1.33 -4.98 -3.34
C SER A 104 -1.61 -6.34 -2.73
N GLU A 105 -1.36 -7.41 -3.49
CA GLU A 105 -1.49 -8.78 -2.97
C GLU A 105 -0.49 -9.06 -1.84
N LYS A 106 0.76 -8.61 -1.96
CA LYS A 106 1.72 -8.67 -0.85
C LYS A 106 1.20 -7.95 0.39
N GLY A 107 0.67 -6.74 0.26
CA GLY A 107 0.14 -6.00 1.41
C GLY A 107 -1.09 -6.66 2.03
N LYS A 108 -1.96 -7.26 1.22
CA LYS A 108 -3.07 -8.09 1.74
C LYS A 108 -2.55 -9.27 2.53
N GLN A 109 -1.58 -10.01 1.98
CA GLN A 109 -1.01 -11.18 2.65
C GLN A 109 -0.36 -10.81 3.97
N GLU A 110 0.41 -9.72 4.02
CA GLU A 110 1.07 -9.27 5.24
C GLU A 110 0.07 -8.79 6.29
N LEU A 111 -0.95 -8.04 5.86
CA LEU A 111 -2.03 -7.59 6.74
C LEU A 111 -2.85 -8.75 7.29
N HIS A 112 -3.13 -9.77 6.47
CA HIS A 112 -3.78 -11.01 6.90
C HIS A 112 -2.95 -11.75 7.94
N LYS A 113 -1.62 -11.85 7.74
CA LYS A 113 -0.72 -12.47 8.73
C LYS A 113 -0.76 -11.74 10.08
N LEU A 114 -0.71 -10.40 10.07
CA LEU A 114 -0.81 -9.60 11.29
C LEU A 114 -2.16 -9.77 11.99
N ASN A 115 -3.26 -9.75 11.23
CA ASN A 115 -4.59 -9.96 11.77
C ASN A 115 -4.74 -11.35 12.39
N GLN A 116 -4.33 -12.40 11.66
CA GLN A 116 -4.38 -13.78 12.14
C GLN A 116 -3.56 -13.96 13.42
N TYR A 117 -2.33 -13.45 13.45
CA TYR A 117 -1.52 -13.43 14.66
C TYR A 117 -2.26 -12.79 15.83
N ALA A 118 -2.83 -11.60 15.63
CA ALA A 118 -3.49 -10.87 16.72
C ALA A 118 -4.75 -11.59 17.22
N VAL A 119 -5.58 -12.12 16.32
CA VAL A 119 -6.77 -12.91 16.66
C VAL A 119 -6.41 -14.19 17.41
N GLU A 120 -5.37 -14.91 16.97
CA GLU A 120 -4.93 -16.15 17.63
C GLU A 120 -4.38 -15.88 19.04
N GLN A 121 -3.59 -14.82 19.20
CA GLN A 121 -3.04 -14.45 20.50
C GLN A 121 -4.14 -13.94 21.45
N LEU A 122 -5.14 -13.21 20.93
CA LEU A 122 -6.28 -12.75 21.72
C LEU A 122 -7.09 -13.93 22.27
N LYS A 123 -7.31 -14.97 21.46
CA LYS A 123 -7.99 -16.22 21.89
C LYS A 123 -7.24 -16.98 22.98
N LYS A 124 -5.91 -16.90 22.97
CA LYS A 124 -5.04 -17.58 23.95
C LYS A 124 -4.84 -16.76 25.23
N ALA A 125 -5.06 -15.46 25.18
CA ALA A 125 -4.82 -14.56 26.30
C ALA A 125 -5.99 -14.66 27.31
N PRO A 126 -5.75 -15.08 28.58
CA PRO A 126 -6.81 -15.27 29.58
C PRO A 126 -7.48 -13.95 29.94
N ASN A 127 -8.82 -13.93 30.05
CA ASN A 127 -9.68 -12.74 30.27
C ASN A 127 -9.10 -11.73 31.25
#